data_AF-A0A0E3K1J9-F1
#
_entry.id   AF-A0A0E3K1J9-F1
#
_cell.length_a   1.000
_cell.length_b   1.000
_cell.length_c   1.000
_cell.angle_alpha   90.00
_cell.angle_beta   90.00
_cell.angle_gamma   90.00
#
_symmetry.space_group_name_H-M   'P 1'
#
loop_
_entity.id
_entity.type
_entity.pdbx_description
1 polymer ?
#
loop_
_entity_poly.entity_id
_entity_poly.type
_entity_poly.pdbx_seq_one_letter_code
_entity_poly.pdbx_strand_id
1 'polypeptide(L)' 'MSDKLMNMIKNLSDASKVSEEYIIHNIKKSIEMGIATENEIEKLINKIVD' A
#
# COMPACT_ATOMS: atom_id res chain seq x y z
N MET A 1 -0.26 -5.27 9.06
CA MET A 1 0.62 -4.83 7.96
C MET A 1 2.04 -5.11 8.37
N SER A 2 2.76 -5.79 7.51
CA SER A 2 4.17 -6.11 7.64
C SER A 2 5.05 -4.88 7.43
N ASP A 3 6.27 -4.94 7.96
CA ASP A 3 7.30 -3.92 7.73
C ASP A 3 7.64 -3.77 6.24
N LYS A 4 7.54 -4.87 5.48
CA LYS A 4 7.73 -4.88 4.03
C LYS A 4 6.70 -4.00 3.33
N LEU A 5 5.40 -4.23 3.59
CA LEU A 5 4.34 -3.42 2.99
C LEU A 5 4.45 -1.95 3.41
N MET A 6 4.81 -1.67 4.66
CA MET A 6 5.04 -0.28 5.12
C MET A 6 6.14 0.42 4.32
N ASN A 7 7.27 -0.23 4.07
CA ASN A 7 8.34 0.35 3.23
C ASN A 7 7.88 0.59 1.79
N MET A 8 7.06 -0.31 1.23
CA MET A 8 6.52 -0.14 -0.12
C MET A 8 5.52 1.02 -0.20
N ILE A 9 4.69 1.20 0.82
CA ILE A 9 3.77 2.34 0.93
C ILE A 9 4.53 3.66 1.00
N LYS A 10 5.62 3.71 1.77
CA LYS A 10 6.49 4.90 1.83
C LYS A 10 7.06 5.25 0.45
N ASN A 11 7.62 4.29 -0.26
CA ASN A 11 8.13 4.52 -1.62
C ASN A 11 7.02 4.98 -2.58
N LEU A 12 5.82 4.41 -2.48
CA LEU A 12 4.66 4.82 -3.27
C LEU A 12 4.22 6.26 -2.92
N SER A 13 4.23 6.62 -1.65
CA SER A 13 3.90 7.97 -1.17
C SER A 13 4.86 8.99 -1.77
N ASP A 14 6.16 8.72 -1.71
CA ASP A 14 7.20 9.58 -2.27
C ASP A 14 7.05 9.73 -3.79
N ALA A 15 6.80 8.63 -4.51
CA ALA A 15 6.65 8.64 -5.97
C ALA A 15 5.37 9.36 -6.45
N SER A 16 4.25 9.14 -5.76
CA SER A 16 2.94 9.68 -6.14
C SER A 16 2.64 11.06 -5.54
N LYS A 17 3.46 11.52 -4.57
CA LYS A 17 3.21 12.71 -3.73
C LYS A 17 1.87 12.66 -3.00
N VAL A 18 1.37 11.46 -2.73
CA VAL A 18 0.17 11.20 -1.92
C VAL A 18 0.59 10.90 -0.50
N SER A 19 -0.12 11.42 0.50
CA SER A 19 0.19 11.18 1.92
C SER A 19 0.24 9.68 2.27
N GLU A 20 1.31 9.24 2.96
CA GLU A 20 1.44 7.89 3.50
C GLU A 20 0.20 7.49 4.32
N GLU A 21 -0.28 8.37 5.20
CA GLU A 21 -1.43 8.11 6.06
C GLU A 21 -2.69 7.80 5.24
N TYR A 22 -2.89 8.52 4.14
CA TYR A 22 -4.03 8.30 3.24
C TYR A 22 -3.94 6.94 2.53
N ILE A 23 -2.74 6.56 2.07
CA ILE A 23 -2.51 5.26 1.44
C ILE A 23 -2.75 4.14 2.45
N ILE A 24 -2.18 4.26 3.66
CA ILE A 24 -2.35 3.30 4.75
C ILE A 24 -3.83 3.13 5.10
N HIS A 25 -4.57 4.24 5.22
CA HIS A 25 -5.99 4.21 5.54
C HIS A 25 -6.79 3.38 4.51
N ASN A 26 -6.57 3.64 3.22
CA ASN A 26 -7.29 2.93 2.16
C ASN A 26 -6.89 1.45 2.05
N ILE A 27 -5.61 1.13 2.25
CA ILE A 27 -5.12 -0.25 2.27
C ILE A 27 -5.75 -1.02 3.44
N LYS A 28 -5.73 -0.47 4.65
CA LYS A 28 -6.37 -1.08 5.83
C LYS A 28 -7.84 -1.34 5.58
N LYS A 29 -8.56 -0.34 5.09
CA LYS A 29 -9.99 -0.47 4.77
C LYS A 29 -10.25 -1.56 3.73
N SER A 30 -9.42 -1.66 2.70
CA SER A 30 -9.56 -2.68 1.64
C SER A 30 -9.36 -4.10 2.19
N ILE A 31 -8.39 -4.28 3.09
CA ILE A 31 -8.13 -5.55 3.77
C ILE A 31 -9.28 -5.91 4.73
N GLU A 32 -9.74 -4.95 5.54
CA GLU A 32 -10.87 -5.14 6.47
C GLU A 32 -12.16 -5.52 5.75
N MET A 33 -12.38 -4.95 4.57
CA MET A 33 -13.53 -5.28 3.72
C MET A 33 -13.38 -6.60 2.94
N GLY A 34 -12.23 -7.28 3.04
CA GLY A 34 -11.94 -8.49 2.29
C GLY A 34 -11.83 -8.28 0.77
N ILE A 35 -11.61 -7.03 0.33
CA ILE A 35 -11.48 -6.67 -1.10
C ILE A 35 -10.12 -7.12 -1.65
N ALA A 36 -9.08 -7.02 -0.83
CA ALA A 36 -7.73 -7.39 -1.20
C ALA A 36 -6.96 -7.92 0.01
N THR A 37 -6.03 -8.82 -0.23
CA THR A 37 -5.05 -9.28 0.75
C THR A 37 -3.79 -8.41 0.71
N GLU A 38 -3.00 -8.45 1.79
CA GLU A 38 -1.71 -7.76 1.87
C GLU A 38 -0.78 -8.16 0.71
N ASN A 39 -0.72 -9.45 0.35
CA ASN A 39 0.08 -9.95 -0.77
C ASN A 39 -0.37 -9.39 -2.14
N GLU A 40 -1.67 -9.19 -2.35
CA GLU A 40 -2.19 -8.60 -3.59
C GLU A 40 -1.84 -7.12 -3.69
N ILE A 41 -1.94 -6.40 -2.58
CA ILE A 41 -1.56 -4.99 -2.49
C ILE A 41 -0.06 -4.82 -2.76
N GLU A 42 0.81 -5.65 -2.17
CA GLU A 42 2.25 -5.62 -2.46
C GLU A 42 2.54 -5.79 -3.96
N LYS A 43 1.87 -6.75 -4.62
CA LYS A 43 2.02 -6.96 -6.08
C LYS A 43 1.55 -5.77 -6.89
N LEU A 44 0.51 -5.07 -6.45
CA LEU A 44 0.01 -3.87 -7.12
C LEU A 44 0.98 -2.70 -6.97
N ILE A 45 1.49 -2.47 -5.75
CA ILE A 45 2.45 -1.40 -5.50
C ILE A 45 3.72 -1.62 -6.33
N ASN A 46 4.28 -2.84 -6.35
CA ASN A 46 5.47 -3.12 -7.17
C ASN A 46 5.30 -2.75 -8.65
N LYS A 47 4.10 -2.92 -9.23
CA LYS A 47 3.84 -2.55 -10.64
C LYS A 47 3.82 -1.03 -10.90
N ILE A 48 3.76 -0.22 -9.84
CA ILE A 48 3.69 1.25 -9.92
C ILE A 48 5.05 1.87 -9.66
N VAL A 49 5.84 1.28 -8.74
CA VAL A 49 7.15 1.84 -8.32
C VAL A 49 8.34 1.26 -9.09
N ASP A 50 8.16 0.16 -9.81
CA ASP A 50 9.08 -0.28 -10.89
C ASP A 50 8.93 0.63 -12.13
#